data_AF-A0A4Z1KA78-F1
#
_entry.id   AF-A0A4Z1KA78-F1
#
_cell.length_a   1.000
_cell.length_b   1.000
_cell.length_c   1.000
_cell.angle_alpha   90.00
_cell.angle_beta   90.00
_cell.angle_gamma   90.00
#
_symmetry.space_group_name_H-M   'P 1'
#
loop_
_entity.id
_entity.type
_entity.pdbx_description
1 polymer ?
#
loop_
_entity_poly.entity_id
_entity_poly.type
_entity_poly.pdbx_seq_one_letter_code
_entity_poly.pdbx_strand_id
1 'polypeptide(L)'
;MGMFSRKQQAPAAAGPGANVATHETKHHGKGPLVLPMNKRPSFGQWLKVTWLDILTMAAMGAVGLGVYEAHPAPSRSFPVYFQDGEIVYPQFAYPLRNEIVPIWEAALLASLVPIAAFFIVQIRVRSFWDMNNAVIGLLYSLITAAVFQVFLKWLIGGLRPHFLTVCKPNIPVTTAQETGNGLNFIMYDRKICTGDEDEIDDSLESFPSGHSTAAFAGFIFLYLYLNAKLKVWSNYHPAMWKLIVTYAPVLGATLIAGALTIDEYHNWYDCLAGAIIGTVMAFSSYRMVYASIWDWRTNHIPLNRSTPFPGTGADLEDATFTRKAGWGTEGYSDSGFGAYGRGYGHGHGHGMGQGEDIRNKEYHNGTGTSGIGRKPVGAGAGHFNGDAAHMV
;
A
#
# COMPACT_ATOMS: atom_id res chain seq x y z
N MET A 1 36.45 78.46 46.54
CA MET A 1 36.76 77.01 46.40
C MET A 1 35.49 76.36 45.86
N GLY A 2 35.47 75.57 44.78
CA GLY A 2 36.46 75.28 43.74
C GLY A 2 35.74 75.05 42.40
N MET A 3 36.47 75.08 41.28
CA MET A 3 35.92 75.06 39.90
C MET A 3 36.40 73.82 39.11
N PHE A 4 35.80 73.60 37.93
CA PHE A 4 36.18 72.65 36.86
C PHE A 4 35.91 71.16 37.16
N SER A 5 35.32 70.32 36.29
CA SER A 5 35.19 70.23 34.83
C SER A 5 36.39 69.60 34.07
N ARG A 6 36.15 68.35 33.61
CA ARG A 6 36.57 67.73 32.34
C ARG A 6 38.08 67.59 31.98
N LYS A 7 38.52 66.31 31.88
CA LYS A 7 39.37 65.75 30.81
C LYS A 7 38.57 64.57 30.23
N GLN A 8 38.32 64.35 28.93
CA GLN A 8 38.98 64.66 27.67
C GLN A 8 40.20 63.76 27.36
N GLN A 9 39.99 62.77 26.49
CA GLN A 9 41.00 62.17 25.64
C GLN A 9 40.34 61.69 24.32
N ALA A 10 41.07 61.82 23.21
CA ALA A 10 40.70 61.57 21.82
C ALA A 10 42.00 61.65 20.98
N PRO A 11 42.04 61.29 19.67
CA PRO A 11 41.24 60.33 18.90
C PRO A 11 42.10 59.36 18.04
N ALA A 12 41.43 58.61 17.15
CA ALA A 12 41.89 58.15 15.81
C ALA A 12 42.83 56.93 15.66
N ALA A 13 42.26 55.85 15.08
CA ALA A 13 42.77 55.22 13.86
C ALA A 13 41.57 54.58 13.11
N ALA A 14 41.54 54.63 11.78
CA ALA A 14 40.36 54.28 10.98
C ALA A 14 40.53 53.00 10.14
N GLY A 15 39.49 52.17 10.16
CA GLY A 15 38.96 51.44 9.00
C GLY A 15 39.48 50.03 8.72
N PRO A 16 38.90 49.31 7.73
CA PRO A 16 37.68 49.63 6.98
C PRO A 16 36.47 48.80 7.44
N GLY A 17 35.27 49.19 7.01
CA GLY A 17 34.04 48.46 7.33
C GLY A 17 33.81 47.25 6.42
N ALA A 18 33.20 46.20 7.01
CA ALA A 18 32.38 45.25 6.29
C ALA A 18 31.16 44.93 7.18
N ASN A 19 30.16 45.80 7.14
CA ASN A 19 28.81 45.41 7.53
C ASN A 19 28.36 44.36 6.51
N VAL A 20 28.66 43.09 6.77
CA VAL A 20 27.97 41.97 6.12
C VAL A 20 26.56 41.99 6.69
N ALA A 21 25.74 42.88 6.13
CA ALA A 21 24.31 42.68 6.09
C ALA A 21 24.14 41.29 5.45
N THR A 22 23.79 40.30 6.27
CA THR A 22 23.24 39.06 5.77
C THR A 22 21.96 39.43 5.04
N HIS A 23 22.09 39.67 3.74
CA HIS A 23 21.01 39.49 2.80
C HIS A 23 20.58 38.03 2.96
N GLU A 24 19.66 37.78 3.87
CA GLU A 24 18.62 36.81 3.62
C GLU A 24 17.95 37.27 2.33
N THR A 25 18.48 36.80 1.21
CA THR A 25 17.71 36.68 -0.01
C THR A 25 16.54 35.79 0.34
N LYS A 26 15.42 36.42 0.71
CA LYS A 26 14.09 35.82 0.68
C LYS A 26 13.81 35.42 -0.76
N HIS A 27 14.40 34.30 -1.16
CA HIS A 27 13.88 33.49 -2.23
C HIS A 27 12.47 33.12 -1.81
N HIS A 28 11.50 33.91 -2.26
CA HIS A 28 10.11 33.51 -2.41
C HIS A 28 10.00 32.45 -3.51
N GLY A 29 10.81 31.39 -3.40
CA GLY A 29 10.61 30.16 -4.11
C GLY A 29 9.31 29.54 -3.59
N LYS A 30 8.41 29.20 -4.50
CA LYS A 30 7.17 28.47 -4.21
C LYS A 30 7.51 27.00 -3.90
N GLY A 31 8.29 26.77 -2.84
CA GLY A 31 8.56 25.42 -2.32
C GLY A 31 7.27 24.79 -1.77
N PRO A 32 7.18 23.45 -1.76
CA PRO A 32 6.05 22.75 -1.15
C PRO A 32 5.94 23.10 0.35
N LEU A 33 4.70 23.20 0.85
CA LEU A 33 4.43 23.56 2.25
C LEU A 33 4.80 22.40 3.19
N VAL A 34 6.04 22.40 3.68
CA VAL A 34 6.50 21.45 4.70
C VAL A 34 5.88 21.79 6.06
N LEU A 35 5.11 20.87 6.63
CA LEU A 35 4.50 21.00 7.96
C LEU A 35 5.24 20.12 8.98
N PRO A 36 5.52 20.61 10.20
CA PRO A 36 6.22 19.86 11.22
C PRO A 36 5.31 18.80 11.87
N MET A 37 5.77 17.54 11.89
CA MET A 37 4.99 16.39 12.37
C MET A 37 4.76 16.35 13.89
N ASN A 38 5.43 17.21 14.66
CA ASN A 38 5.27 17.32 16.11
C ASN A 38 4.24 18.36 16.57
N LYS A 39 3.63 19.10 15.63
CA LYS A 39 2.61 20.13 15.93
C LYS A 39 1.37 19.91 15.08
N ARG A 40 0.19 20.19 15.67
CA ARG A 40 -1.08 20.21 14.93
C ARG A 40 -1.08 21.40 13.96
N PRO A 41 -1.36 21.21 12.65
CA PRO A 41 -1.49 22.30 11.70
C PRO A 41 -2.80 23.06 11.91
N SER A 42 -2.88 24.29 11.40
CA SER A 42 -4.18 24.95 11.20
C SER A 42 -4.99 24.21 10.12
N PHE A 43 -6.32 24.32 10.17
CA PHE A 43 -7.21 23.68 9.20
C PHE A 43 -6.86 24.05 7.74
N GLY A 44 -6.59 25.34 7.47
CA GLY A 44 -6.20 25.80 6.14
C GLY A 44 -4.83 25.28 5.67
N GLN A 45 -3.87 25.02 6.57
CA GLN A 45 -2.61 24.38 6.21
C GLN A 45 -2.78 22.89 5.92
N TRP A 46 -3.56 22.19 6.75
CA TRP A 46 -3.92 20.78 6.53
C TRP A 46 -4.62 20.60 5.19
N LEU A 47 -5.66 21.39 4.93
CA LEU A 47 -6.42 21.33 3.67
C LEU A 47 -5.51 21.61 2.46
N LYS A 48 -4.62 22.60 2.52
CA LYS A 48 -3.65 22.88 1.44
C LYS A 48 -2.72 21.70 1.10
N VAL A 49 -2.50 20.78 2.04
CA VAL A 49 -1.63 19.61 1.86
C VAL A 49 -2.43 18.33 1.54
N THR A 50 -3.74 18.28 1.82
CA THR A 50 -4.59 17.07 1.68
C THR A 50 -5.76 17.22 0.70
N TRP A 51 -6.04 18.43 0.17
CA TRP A 51 -7.19 18.67 -0.72
C TRP A 51 -7.18 17.80 -1.98
N LEU A 52 -6.00 17.54 -2.55
CA LEU A 52 -5.87 16.74 -3.76
C LEU A 52 -6.30 15.30 -3.50
N ASP A 53 -5.99 14.76 -2.32
CA ASP A 53 -6.43 13.42 -1.90
C ASP A 53 -7.94 13.37 -1.68
N ILE A 54 -8.51 14.41 -1.07
CA ILE A 54 -9.96 14.51 -0.87
C ILE A 54 -10.67 14.54 -2.23
N LEU A 55 -10.14 15.30 -3.19
CA LEU A 55 -10.66 15.37 -4.55
C LEU A 55 -10.52 14.05 -5.30
N THR A 56 -9.36 13.38 -5.25
CA THR A 56 -9.16 12.09 -5.94
C THR A 56 -9.97 10.98 -5.28
N MET A 57 -10.08 10.93 -3.95
CA MET A 57 -10.96 9.99 -3.25
C MET A 57 -12.43 10.20 -3.62
N ALA A 58 -12.90 11.45 -3.71
CA ALA A 58 -14.26 11.76 -4.13
C ALA A 58 -14.51 11.39 -5.61
N ALA A 59 -13.56 11.69 -6.50
CA ALA A 59 -13.65 11.31 -7.91
C ALA A 59 -13.63 9.79 -8.11
N MET A 60 -12.75 9.07 -7.41
CA MET A 60 -12.71 7.61 -7.41
C MET A 60 -14.02 7.00 -6.87
N GLY A 61 -14.58 7.55 -5.79
CA GLY A 61 -15.88 7.14 -5.26
C GLY A 61 -17.02 7.35 -6.26
N ALA A 62 -17.04 8.49 -6.97
CA ALA A 62 -18.03 8.76 -8.02
C ALA A 62 -17.89 7.82 -9.22
N VAL A 63 -16.66 7.50 -9.65
CA VAL A 63 -16.41 6.50 -10.70
C VAL A 63 -16.84 5.11 -10.25
N GLY A 64 -16.50 4.70 -9.02
CA GLY A 64 -16.93 3.42 -8.46
C GLY A 64 -18.44 3.28 -8.41
N LEU A 65 -19.15 4.30 -7.92
CA LEU A 65 -20.61 4.32 -7.90
C LEU A 65 -21.20 4.27 -9.33
N GLY A 66 -20.64 5.03 -10.27
CA GLY A 66 -21.11 5.04 -11.66
C GLY A 66 -20.91 3.70 -12.40
N VAL A 67 -19.95 2.88 -11.99
CA VAL A 67 -19.77 1.51 -12.51
C VAL A 67 -20.64 0.51 -11.76
N TYR A 68 -20.90 0.72 -10.47
CA TYR A 68 -21.79 -0.12 -9.65
C TYR A 68 -23.26 -0.03 -10.09
N GLU A 69 -23.72 1.15 -10.49
CA GLU A 69 -25.09 1.40 -10.98
C GLU A 69 -25.27 1.06 -12.49
N ALA A 70 -24.24 0.51 -13.15
CA ALA A 70 -24.31 0.16 -14.57
C ALA A 70 -24.64 -1.32 -14.77
N HIS A 71 -25.55 -1.62 -15.70
CA HIS A 71 -25.90 -3.02 -16.04
C HIS A 71 -24.64 -3.86 -16.35
N PRO A 72 -24.58 -5.13 -15.91
CA PRO A 72 -23.41 -5.99 -16.07
C PRO A 72 -23.01 -6.12 -17.55
N ALA A 73 -21.72 -5.94 -17.85
CA ALA A 73 -21.22 -6.10 -19.22
C ALA A 73 -21.23 -7.55 -19.76
N PRO A 74 -20.98 -8.62 -18.97
CA PRO A 74 -20.82 -9.97 -19.50
C PRO A 74 -22.13 -10.78 -19.55
N SER A 75 -22.50 -11.26 -20.73
CA SER A 75 -23.42 -12.40 -20.88
C SER A 75 -22.63 -13.72 -20.90
N ARG A 76 -22.41 -14.31 -19.72
CA ARG A 76 -21.82 -15.66 -19.63
C ARG A 76 -22.83 -16.71 -20.07
N SER A 77 -22.41 -17.66 -20.89
CA SER A 77 -23.21 -18.86 -21.15
C SER A 77 -23.19 -19.81 -19.95
N PHE A 78 -24.33 -20.38 -19.58
CA PHE A 78 -24.48 -21.34 -18.49
C PHE A 78 -25.35 -22.53 -18.93
N PRO A 79 -25.07 -23.75 -18.45
CA PRO A 79 -25.95 -24.88 -18.67
C PRO A 79 -27.06 -24.93 -17.61
N VAL A 80 -28.20 -25.50 -17.98
CA VAL A 80 -29.35 -25.67 -17.07
C VAL A 80 -29.62 -27.15 -16.80
N TYR A 81 -30.06 -27.89 -17.83
CA TYR A 81 -30.41 -29.32 -17.72
C TYR A 81 -29.52 -30.20 -18.62
N PHE A 82 -29.22 -31.40 -18.16
CA PHE A 82 -28.76 -32.53 -18.97
C PHE A 82 -29.93 -33.11 -19.78
N GLN A 83 -29.64 -34.02 -20.73
CA GLN A 83 -30.65 -34.63 -21.60
C GLN A 83 -31.62 -35.58 -20.88
N ASP A 84 -31.24 -36.06 -19.69
CA ASP A 84 -32.06 -36.85 -18.76
C ASP A 84 -32.95 -35.97 -17.85
N GLY A 85 -32.77 -34.65 -17.87
CA GLY A 85 -33.49 -33.68 -17.04
C GLY A 85 -32.81 -33.32 -15.72
N GLU A 86 -31.64 -33.89 -15.39
CA GLU A 86 -30.89 -33.49 -14.19
C GLU A 86 -30.28 -32.08 -14.34
N ILE A 87 -30.15 -31.34 -13.24
CA ILE A 87 -29.55 -30.00 -13.24
C ILE A 87 -28.03 -30.13 -13.39
N VAL A 88 -27.44 -29.43 -14.38
CA VAL A 88 -26.01 -29.55 -14.69
C VAL A 88 -25.11 -29.02 -13.58
N TYR A 89 -25.51 -27.91 -12.94
CA TYR A 89 -24.79 -27.28 -11.84
C TYR A 89 -25.70 -27.03 -10.64
N PRO A 90 -25.92 -28.04 -9.77
CA PRO A 90 -26.73 -27.91 -8.56
C PRO A 90 -26.24 -26.80 -7.62
N GLN A 91 -24.94 -26.47 -7.64
CA GLN A 91 -24.36 -25.40 -6.84
C GLN A 91 -24.83 -23.98 -7.22
N PHE A 92 -25.53 -23.81 -8.35
CA PHE A 92 -26.16 -22.56 -8.77
C PHE A 92 -27.70 -22.60 -8.65
N ALA A 93 -28.26 -23.63 -8.00
CA ALA A 93 -29.70 -23.86 -7.81
C ALA A 93 -30.16 -23.73 -6.34
N TYR A 94 -29.39 -23.03 -5.49
CA TYR A 94 -29.82 -22.74 -4.11
C TYR A 94 -30.95 -21.70 -4.09
N PRO A 95 -31.83 -21.72 -3.07
CA PRO A 95 -32.83 -20.67 -2.92
C PRO A 95 -32.17 -19.32 -2.65
N LEU A 96 -32.76 -18.24 -3.18
CA LEU A 96 -32.43 -16.88 -2.74
C LEU A 96 -32.72 -16.75 -1.23
N ARG A 97 -31.75 -16.21 -0.49
CA ARG A 97 -31.82 -15.93 0.96
C ARG A 97 -31.62 -14.43 1.17
N ASN A 98 -31.53 -14.00 2.43
CA ASN A 98 -31.03 -12.66 2.78
C ASN A 98 -29.59 -12.78 3.29
N GLU A 99 -28.76 -11.78 3.00
CA GLU A 99 -27.37 -11.68 3.50
C GLU A 99 -27.36 -11.65 5.03
N ILE A 100 -26.47 -12.44 5.66
CA ILE A 100 -26.31 -12.42 7.13
C ILE A 100 -25.68 -11.10 7.61
N VAL A 101 -24.78 -10.53 6.81
CA VAL A 101 -24.18 -9.21 7.02
C VAL A 101 -24.27 -8.43 5.71
N PRO A 102 -25.28 -7.56 5.54
CA PRO A 102 -25.46 -6.78 4.32
C PRO A 102 -24.26 -5.89 3.97
N ILE A 103 -24.12 -5.52 2.68
CA ILE A 103 -22.92 -4.82 2.18
C ILE A 103 -22.67 -3.48 2.88
N TRP A 104 -23.74 -2.76 3.22
CA TRP A 104 -23.65 -1.49 3.93
C TRP A 104 -23.18 -1.69 5.37
N GLU A 105 -23.59 -2.77 6.05
CA GLU A 105 -23.09 -3.12 7.39
C GLU A 105 -21.62 -3.52 7.34
N ALA A 106 -21.23 -4.37 6.38
CA ALA A 106 -19.84 -4.77 6.20
C ALA A 106 -18.93 -3.55 5.94
N ALA A 107 -19.36 -2.59 5.10
CA ALA A 107 -18.63 -1.36 4.83
C ALA A 107 -18.57 -0.41 6.05
N LEU A 108 -19.65 -0.29 6.83
CA LEU A 108 -19.65 0.48 8.07
C LEU A 108 -18.75 -0.15 9.13
N LEU A 109 -18.78 -1.47 9.31
CA LEU A 109 -17.88 -2.18 10.22
C LEU A 109 -16.42 -2.01 9.81
N ALA A 110 -16.11 -2.21 8.54
CA ALA A 110 -14.76 -2.07 7.97
C ALA A 110 -14.18 -0.64 8.06
N SER A 111 -15.02 0.38 8.22
CA SER A 111 -14.58 1.78 8.36
C SER A 111 -14.62 2.28 9.81
N LEU A 112 -15.74 2.09 10.52
CA LEU A 112 -15.95 2.63 11.86
C LEU A 112 -15.14 1.90 12.94
N VAL A 113 -14.98 0.58 12.86
CA VAL A 113 -14.22 -0.19 13.88
C VAL A 113 -12.73 0.19 13.86
N PRO A 114 -12.05 0.31 12.70
CA PRO A 114 -10.69 0.85 12.67
C PRO A 114 -10.60 2.30 13.18
N ILE A 115 -11.52 3.18 12.79
CA ILE A 115 -11.54 4.57 13.25
C ILE A 115 -11.66 4.63 14.79
N ALA A 116 -12.57 3.85 15.39
CA ALA A 116 -12.72 3.73 16.84
C ALA A 116 -11.43 3.23 17.51
N ALA A 117 -10.78 2.21 16.94
CA ALA A 117 -9.51 1.70 17.44
C ALA A 117 -8.38 2.74 17.36
N PHE A 118 -8.34 3.56 16.30
CA PHE A 118 -7.39 4.67 16.19
C PHE A 118 -7.61 5.69 17.31
N PHE A 119 -8.86 6.06 17.62
CA PHE A 119 -9.17 6.96 18.74
C PHE A 119 -8.70 6.41 20.09
N ILE A 120 -8.90 5.10 20.34
CA ILE A 120 -8.41 4.43 21.55
C ILE A 120 -6.89 4.51 21.65
N VAL A 121 -6.16 4.28 20.55
CA VAL A 121 -4.69 4.37 20.53
C VAL A 121 -4.20 5.82 20.76
N GLN A 122 -4.93 6.84 20.28
CA GLN A 122 -4.56 8.24 20.50
C GLN A 122 -4.62 8.68 21.97
N ILE A 123 -5.31 7.96 22.87
CA ILE A 123 -5.26 8.19 24.32
C ILE A 123 -3.80 8.16 24.83
N ARG A 124 -2.97 7.29 24.23
CA ARG A 124 -1.52 7.14 24.53
C ARG A 124 -0.65 7.92 23.55
N VAL A 125 -0.89 7.81 22.23
CA VAL A 125 -0.01 8.35 21.18
C VAL A 125 -0.10 9.88 21.03
N ARG A 126 -1.30 10.46 21.22
CA ARG A 126 -1.57 11.91 21.22
C ARG A 126 -0.97 12.68 20.03
N SER A 127 -1.01 12.12 18.83
CA SER A 127 -0.49 12.76 17.61
C SER A 127 -1.58 12.98 16.57
N PHE A 128 -1.80 14.26 16.22
CA PHE A 128 -2.70 14.63 15.12
C PHE A 128 -2.29 13.97 13.81
N TRP A 129 -1.00 13.96 13.49
CA TRP A 129 -0.50 13.41 12.23
C TRP A 129 -0.55 11.89 12.19
N ASP A 130 -0.50 11.21 13.33
CA ASP A 130 -0.74 9.77 13.38
C ASP A 130 -2.20 9.44 13.09
N MET A 131 -3.14 10.11 13.78
CA MET A 131 -4.57 9.95 13.51
C MET A 131 -4.93 10.30 12.06
N ASN A 132 -4.43 11.43 11.55
CA ASN A 132 -4.67 11.85 10.18
C ASN A 132 -4.20 10.80 9.17
N ASN A 133 -2.98 10.29 9.30
CA ASN A 133 -2.45 9.30 8.38
C ASN A 133 -3.14 7.94 8.53
N ALA A 134 -3.54 7.53 9.74
CA ALA A 134 -4.34 6.32 9.96
C ALA A 134 -5.71 6.42 9.25
N VAL A 135 -6.45 7.51 9.42
CA VAL A 135 -7.76 7.70 8.78
C VAL A 135 -7.65 7.85 7.27
N ILE A 136 -6.72 8.68 6.77
CA ILE A 136 -6.54 8.86 5.32
C ILE A 136 -6.05 7.57 4.64
N GLY A 137 -5.12 6.82 5.27
CA GLY A 137 -4.66 5.53 4.76
C GLY A 137 -5.75 4.45 4.75
N LEU A 138 -6.64 4.44 5.75
CA LEU A 138 -7.82 3.57 5.76
C LEU A 138 -8.76 3.91 4.60
N LEU A 139 -9.04 5.20 4.36
CA LEU A 139 -9.87 5.64 3.25
C LEU A 139 -9.26 5.30 1.89
N TYR A 140 -7.95 5.46 1.71
CA TYR A 140 -7.25 4.97 0.52
C TYR A 140 -7.48 3.47 0.33
N SER A 141 -7.30 2.67 1.38
CA SER A 141 -7.48 1.21 1.31
C SER A 141 -8.89 0.83 0.88
N LEU A 142 -9.90 1.40 1.55
CA LEU A 142 -11.31 1.08 1.27
C LEU A 142 -11.73 1.55 -0.14
N ILE A 143 -11.40 2.77 -0.53
CA ILE A 143 -11.83 3.34 -1.81
C ILE A 143 -11.12 2.66 -2.99
N THR A 144 -9.80 2.44 -2.90
CA THR A 144 -9.06 1.75 -3.97
C THR A 144 -9.46 0.28 -4.10
N ALA A 145 -9.74 -0.41 -2.99
CA ALA A 145 -10.23 -1.78 -3.02
C ALA A 145 -11.63 -1.88 -3.62
N ALA A 146 -12.56 -1.04 -3.17
CA ALA A 146 -13.93 -1.00 -3.68
C ALA A 146 -13.96 -0.70 -5.18
N VAL A 147 -13.28 0.35 -5.65
CA VAL A 147 -13.28 0.70 -7.08
C VAL A 147 -12.64 -0.41 -7.92
N PHE A 148 -11.51 -0.98 -7.48
CA PHE A 148 -10.86 -2.09 -8.19
C PHE A 148 -11.76 -3.33 -8.27
N GLN A 149 -12.43 -3.69 -7.17
CA GLN A 149 -13.36 -4.82 -7.16
C GLN A 149 -14.61 -4.56 -8.01
N VAL A 150 -15.19 -3.36 -7.98
CA VAL A 150 -16.37 -3.01 -8.80
C VAL A 150 -16.04 -3.08 -10.30
N PHE A 151 -14.86 -2.59 -10.73
CA PHE A 151 -14.44 -2.76 -12.12
C PHE A 151 -14.30 -4.24 -12.53
N LEU A 152 -13.76 -5.11 -11.66
CA LEU A 152 -13.69 -6.54 -11.94
C LEU A 152 -15.08 -7.18 -11.96
N LYS A 153 -15.97 -6.80 -11.03
CA LYS A 153 -17.34 -7.27 -10.92
C LYS A 153 -18.12 -7.00 -12.20
N TRP A 154 -18.14 -5.74 -12.62
CA TRP A 154 -18.84 -5.28 -13.82
C TRP A 154 -18.29 -5.87 -15.12
N LEU A 155 -16.97 -6.06 -15.24
CA LEU A 155 -16.34 -6.57 -16.47
C LEU A 155 -16.31 -8.10 -16.59
N ILE A 156 -16.18 -8.82 -15.46
CA ILE A 156 -15.92 -10.27 -15.44
C ILE A 156 -17.16 -11.06 -15.00
N GLY A 157 -17.88 -10.58 -13.98
CA GLY A 157 -19.04 -11.22 -13.39
C GLY A 157 -18.77 -12.64 -12.85
N GLY A 158 -19.83 -13.30 -12.38
CA GLY A 158 -19.83 -14.70 -11.93
C GLY A 158 -21.20 -15.09 -11.42
N LEU A 159 -21.60 -16.35 -11.60
CA LEU A 159 -22.91 -16.83 -11.13
C LEU A 159 -22.90 -16.95 -9.59
N ARG A 160 -23.89 -16.35 -8.92
CA ARG A 160 -24.15 -16.60 -7.50
C ARG A 160 -24.75 -17.99 -7.29
N PRO A 161 -24.60 -18.60 -6.10
CA PRO A 161 -25.17 -19.92 -5.81
C PRO A 161 -26.69 -20.04 -5.99
N HIS A 162 -27.43 -18.93 -5.99
CA HIS A 162 -28.88 -18.87 -6.21
C HIS A 162 -29.32 -18.45 -7.63
N PHE A 163 -28.38 -18.34 -8.58
CA PHE A 163 -28.62 -17.79 -9.92
C PHE A 163 -29.76 -18.48 -10.68
N LEU A 164 -29.84 -19.82 -10.71
CA LEU A 164 -30.87 -20.53 -11.49
C LEU A 164 -32.29 -20.34 -10.90
N THR A 165 -32.40 -20.18 -9.57
CA THR A 165 -33.67 -19.90 -8.88
C THR A 165 -34.21 -18.52 -9.22
N VAL A 166 -33.33 -17.53 -9.31
CA VAL A 166 -33.66 -16.16 -9.73
C VAL A 166 -33.97 -16.09 -11.23
N CYS A 167 -33.09 -16.66 -12.06
CA CYS A 167 -33.23 -16.67 -13.52
C CYS A 167 -34.58 -17.22 -13.99
N LYS A 168 -35.13 -18.27 -13.35
CA LYS A 168 -36.37 -18.96 -13.78
C LYS A 168 -36.30 -19.32 -15.28
N PRO A 169 -35.37 -20.22 -15.67
CA PRO A 169 -35.08 -20.51 -17.06
C PRO A 169 -36.29 -21.09 -17.80
N ASN A 170 -36.71 -20.42 -18.87
CA ASN A 170 -37.77 -20.87 -19.77
C ASN A 170 -37.16 -21.38 -21.07
N ILE A 171 -36.95 -22.70 -21.15
CA ILE A 171 -36.41 -23.39 -22.32
C ILE A 171 -37.59 -24.06 -23.05
N PRO A 172 -38.04 -23.58 -24.23
CA PRO A 172 -39.15 -24.20 -24.93
C PRO A 172 -38.78 -25.59 -25.43
N VAL A 173 -39.52 -26.61 -25.01
CA VAL A 173 -39.24 -28.03 -25.31
C VAL A 173 -39.14 -28.30 -26.82
N THR A 174 -39.83 -27.52 -27.65
CA THR A 174 -39.81 -27.64 -29.12
C THR A 174 -38.59 -27.03 -29.81
N THR A 175 -37.79 -26.19 -29.12
CA THR A 175 -36.63 -25.49 -29.69
C THR A 175 -35.38 -25.57 -28.81
N ALA A 176 -35.31 -26.52 -27.87
CA ALA A 176 -34.18 -26.68 -26.95
C ALA A 176 -32.84 -26.88 -27.70
N GLN A 177 -32.80 -27.72 -28.74
CA GLN A 177 -31.61 -27.87 -29.60
C GLN A 177 -31.33 -26.66 -30.52
N GLU A 178 -32.29 -25.77 -30.76
CA GLU A 178 -32.12 -24.60 -31.65
C GLU A 178 -31.74 -23.32 -30.88
N THR A 179 -32.09 -23.25 -29.60
CA THR A 179 -31.85 -22.10 -28.72
C THR A 179 -30.58 -22.24 -27.87
N GLY A 180 -30.17 -23.46 -27.56
CA GLY A 180 -28.90 -23.75 -26.90
C GLY A 180 -27.68 -23.64 -27.83
N ASN A 181 -26.51 -23.38 -27.26
CA ASN A 181 -25.22 -23.35 -27.96
C ASN A 181 -24.17 -24.24 -27.26
N GLY A 182 -22.94 -24.20 -27.78
CA GLY A 182 -21.83 -25.03 -27.27
C GLY A 182 -21.98 -26.52 -27.58
N LEU A 183 -21.21 -27.35 -26.85
CA LEU A 183 -21.28 -28.80 -27.01
C LEU A 183 -22.65 -29.33 -26.57
N ASN A 184 -23.26 -30.20 -27.37
CA ASN A 184 -24.57 -30.81 -27.13
C ASN A 184 -25.75 -29.82 -26.99
N PHE A 185 -25.57 -28.53 -27.36
CA PHE A 185 -26.59 -27.48 -27.27
C PHE A 185 -27.16 -27.28 -25.85
N ILE A 186 -26.37 -27.53 -24.80
CA ILE A 186 -26.82 -27.40 -23.40
C ILE A 186 -26.55 -26.03 -22.78
N MET A 187 -25.86 -25.12 -23.48
CA MET A 187 -25.45 -23.82 -22.94
C MET A 187 -26.40 -22.70 -23.40
N TYR A 188 -26.85 -21.87 -22.48
CA TYR A 188 -27.80 -20.76 -22.72
C TYR A 188 -27.24 -19.44 -22.18
N ASP A 189 -27.79 -18.30 -22.62
CA ASP A 189 -27.43 -16.97 -22.08
C ASP A 189 -28.61 -16.37 -21.28
N ARG A 190 -28.44 -15.14 -20.75
CA ARG A 190 -29.48 -14.49 -19.91
C ARG A 190 -30.87 -14.36 -20.58
N LYS A 191 -30.99 -14.51 -21.90
CA LYS A 191 -32.27 -14.35 -22.62
C LYS A 191 -33.30 -15.44 -22.30
N ILE A 192 -32.88 -16.57 -21.73
CA ILE A 192 -33.82 -17.61 -21.26
C ILE A 192 -34.39 -17.31 -19.87
N CYS A 193 -33.86 -16.33 -19.15
CA CYS A 193 -34.35 -15.97 -17.83
C CYS A 193 -35.69 -15.21 -17.93
N THR A 194 -36.59 -15.48 -16.98
CA THR A 194 -37.92 -14.85 -16.86
C THR A 194 -38.20 -14.32 -15.45
N GLY A 195 -37.16 -14.24 -14.62
CA GLY A 195 -37.17 -13.64 -13.29
C GLY A 195 -37.23 -12.11 -13.30
N ASP A 196 -36.95 -11.54 -12.14
CA ASP A 196 -36.78 -10.09 -11.99
C ASP A 196 -35.41 -9.67 -12.54
N GLU A 197 -35.35 -8.62 -13.36
CA GLU A 197 -34.12 -8.22 -14.06
C GLU A 197 -33.04 -7.70 -13.10
N ASP A 198 -33.42 -7.05 -11.99
CA ASP A 198 -32.46 -6.52 -11.00
C ASP A 198 -31.86 -7.68 -10.18
N GLU A 199 -32.68 -8.66 -9.78
CA GLU A 199 -32.18 -9.90 -9.16
C GLU A 199 -31.29 -10.72 -10.12
N ILE A 200 -31.64 -10.78 -11.42
CA ILE A 200 -30.83 -11.45 -12.45
C ILE A 200 -29.47 -10.78 -12.60
N ASP A 201 -29.43 -9.46 -12.74
CA ASP A 201 -28.17 -8.71 -12.89
C ASP A 201 -27.30 -8.85 -11.64
N ASP A 202 -27.85 -8.72 -10.43
CA ASP A 202 -27.11 -8.93 -9.17
C ASP A 202 -26.53 -10.36 -9.09
N SER A 203 -27.30 -11.37 -9.47
CA SER A 203 -26.88 -12.78 -9.44
C SER A 203 -25.90 -13.19 -10.55
N LEU A 204 -25.72 -12.36 -11.59
CA LEU A 204 -24.64 -12.44 -12.57
C LEU A 204 -23.32 -11.80 -12.09
N GLU A 205 -23.33 -11.09 -10.96
CA GLU A 205 -22.20 -10.34 -10.43
C GLU A 205 -21.63 -10.89 -9.11
N SER A 206 -21.34 -12.20 -9.04
CA SER A 206 -20.71 -12.79 -7.84
C SER A 206 -19.23 -12.44 -7.67
N PHE A 207 -18.44 -12.47 -8.75
CA PHE A 207 -16.98 -12.35 -8.68
C PHE A 207 -16.49 -10.93 -8.96
N PRO A 208 -15.62 -10.31 -8.13
CA PRO A 208 -15.21 -10.70 -6.78
C PRO A 208 -16.20 -10.19 -5.72
N SER A 209 -16.21 -10.79 -4.53
CA SER A 209 -17.09 -10.35 -3.45
C SER A 209 -16.72 -8.95 -2.91
N GLY A 210 -17.68 -8.01 -2.96
CA GLY A 210 -17.54 -6.66 -2.41
C GLY A 210 -17.44 -6.66 -0.87
N HIS A 211 -18.24 -7.48 -0.20
CA HIS A 211 -18.22 -7.69 1.25
C HIS A 211 -16.83 -8.09 1.76
N SER A 212 -16.27 -9.16 1.17
CA SER A 212 -14.94 -9.65 1.53
C SER A 212 -13.88 -8.59 1.23
N THR A 213 -13.98 -7.91 0.09
CA THR A 213 -13.06 -6.83 -0.28
C THR A 213 -13.05 -5.70 0.74
N ALA A 214 -14.22 -5.18 1.13
CA ALA A 214 -14.35 -4.11 2.11
C ALA A 214 -13.83 -4.55 3.49
N ALA A 215 -14.25 -5.73 3.96
CA ALA A 215 -13.86 -6.27 5.26
C ALA A 215 -12.34 -6.46 5.37
N PHE A 216 -11.70 -7.08 4.37
CA PHE A 216 -10.25 -7.24 4.36
C PHE A 216 -9.51 -5.91 4.17
N ALA A 217 -9.99 -4.99 3.31
CA ALA A 217 -9.38 -3.66 3.16
C ALA A 217 -9.35 -2.87 4.48
N GLY A 218 -10.47 -2.86 5.24
CA GLY A 218 -10.55 -2.16 6.51
C GLY A 218 -9.78 -2.86 7.64
N PHE A 219 -9.99 -4.16 7.81
CA PHE A 219 -9.47 -4.89 8.96
C PHE A 219 -8.01 -5.35 8.80
N ILE A 220 -7.50 -5.56 7.59
CA ILE A 220 -6.05 -5.74 7.38
C ILE A 220 -5.30 -4.43 7.62
N PHE A 221 -5.86 -3.28 7.22
CA PHE A 221 -5.26 -1.99 7.56
C PHE A 221 -5.20 -1.77 9.08
N LEU A 222 -6.27 -2.14 9.79
CA LEU A 222 -6.29 -2.13 11.25
C LEU A 222 -5.28 -3.12 11.87
N TYR A 223 -5.16 -4.33 11.36
CA TYR A 223 -4.15 -5.32 11.77
C TYR A 223 -2.73 -4.74 11.67
N LEU A 224 -2.39 -4.10 10.53
CA LEU A 224 -1.09 -3.45 10.31
C LEU A 224 -0.85 -2.30 11.30
N TYR A 225 -1.85 -1.43 11.49
CA TYR A 225 -1.79 -0.35 12.48
C TYR A 225 -1.58 -0.88 13.90
N LEU A 226 -2.36 -1.88 14.33
CA LEU A 226 -2.24 -2.48 15.66
C LEU A 226 -0.89 -3.16 15.87
N ASN A 227 -0.36 -3.90 14.87
CA ASN A 227 0.99 -4.45 14.95
C ASN A 227 2.04 -3.36 15.17
N ALA A 228 1.98 -2.27 14.40
CA ALA A 228 2.92 -1.15 14.51
C ALA A 228 2.85 -0.42 15.87
N LYS A 229 1.64 -0.25 16.44
CA LYS A 229 1.45 0.48 17.71
C LYS A 229 1.63 -0.39 18.96
N LEU A 230 1.23 -1.66 18.91
CA LEU A 230 1.40 -2.61 20.01
C LEU A 230 2.78 -3.31 19.99
N LYS A 231 3.51 -3.23 18.87
CA LYS A 231 4.83 -3.83 18.64
C LYS A 231 4.82 -5.35 18.80
N VAL A 232 3.86 -6.01 18.15
CA VAL A 232 3.70 -7.48 18.23
C VAL A 232 4.85 -8.18 17.51
N TRP A 233 5.24 -7.72 16.33
CA TRP A 233 6.41 -8.24 15.60
C TRP A 233 7.63 -7.35 15.80
N SER A 234 8.06 -7.16 17.05
CA SER A 234 9.27 -6.40 17.39
C SER A 234 10.41 -7.31 17.88
N ASN A 235 11.61 -6.75 18.05
CA ASN A 235 12.78 -7.45 18.63
C ASN A 235 12.67 -7.64 20.17
N TYR A 236 11.47 -7.93 20.65
CA TYR A 236 11.12 -8.08 22.06
C TYR A 236 9.99 -9.12 22.19
N HIS A 237 9.76 -9.65 23.39
CA HIS A 237 8.70 -10.64 23.66
C HIS A 237 7.42 -9.96 24.18
N PRO A 238 6.42 -9.65 23.32
CA PRO A 238 5.18 -8.99 23.75
C PRO A 238 4.27 -9.93 24.54
N ALA A 239 3.47 -9.34 25.45
CA ALA A 239 2.41 -10.08 26.13
C ALA A 239 1.33 -10.58 25.14
N MET A 240 0.88 -11.83 25.32
CA MET A 240 -0.04 -12.55 24.43
C MET A 240 -1.33 -11.79 24.08
N TRP A 241 -1.89 -11.00 24.99
CA TRP A 241 -3.10 -10.22 24.73
C TRP A 241 -2.95 -9.27 23.53
N LYS A 242 -1.73 -8.77 23.26
CA LYS A 242 -1.46 -7.92 22.10
C LYS A 242 -1.64 -8.69 20.78
N LEU A 243 -1.22 -9.95 20.74
CA LEU A 243 -1.40 -10.83 19.58
C LEU A 243 -2.90 -11.05 19.31
N ILE A 244 -3.68 -11.34 20.36
CA ILE A 244 -5.14 -11.52 20.26
C ILE A 244 -5.81 -10.25 19.71
N VAL A 245 -5.50 -9.08 20.27
CA VAL A 245 -6.06 -7.80 19.81
C VAL A 245 -5.63 -7.47 18.37
N THR A 246 -4.39 -7.75 17.99
CA THR A 246 -3.91 -7.55 16.61
C THR A 246 -4.60 -8.46 15.60
N TYR A 247 -4.88 -9.73 15.94
CA TYR A 247 -5.53 -10.68 15.02
C TYR A 247 -7.06 -10.67 15.03
N ALA A 248 -7.71 -10.09 16.05
CA ALA A 248 -9.18 -9.99 16.12
C ALA A 248 -9.85 -9.35 14.87
N PRO A 249 -9.29 -8.29 14.25
CA PRO A 249 -9.81 -7.77 12.98
C PRO A 249 -9.72 -8.78 11.83
N VAL A 250 -8.65 -9.57 11.75
CA VAL A 250 -8.47 -10.61 10.72
C VAL A 250 -9.53 -11.70 10.89
N LEU A 251 -9.80 -12.12 12.13
CA LEU A 251 -10.89 -13.04 12.44
C LEU A 251 -12.25 -12.44 12.01
N GLY A 252 -12.50 -11.17 12.32
CA GLY A 252 -13.71 -10.46 11.89
C GLY A 252 -13.88 -10.44 10.36
N ALA A 253 -12.80 -10.20 9.61
CA ALA A 253 -12.83 -10.21 8.14
C ALA A 253 -13.17 -11.59 7.58
N THR A 254 -12.54 -12.63 8.13
CA THR A 254 -12.79 -14.02 7.75
C THR A 254 -14.21 -14.46 8.10
N LEU A 255 -14.77 -14.01 9.23
CA LEU A 255 -16.15 -14.32 9.62
C LEU A 255 -17.17 -13.64 8.69
N ILE A 256 -16.97 -12.37 8.33
CA ILE A 256 -17.81 -11.68 7.33
C ILE A 256 -17.73 -12.40 5.98
N ALA A 257 -16.51 -12.71 5.50
CA ALA A 257 -16.32 -13.39 4.22
C ALA A 257 -16.87 -14.83 4.20
N GLY A 258 -16.84 -15.53 5.34
CA GLY A 258 -17.38 -16.87 5.50
C GLY A 258 -18.91 -16.91 5.64
N ALA A 259 -19.53 -15.86 6.19
CA ALA A 259 -20.99 -15.77 6.27
C ALA A 259 -21.66 -15.84 4.88
N LEU A 260 -21.01 -15.25 3.87
CA LEU A 260 -21.46 -15.20 2.47
C LEU A 260 -21.51 -16.57 1.78
N THR A 261 -20.84 -17.58 2.35
CA THR A 261 -20.90 -18.98 1.91
C THR A 261 -21.90 -19.81 2.72
N ILE A 262 -22.54 -19.23 3.74
CA ILE A 262 -23.57 -19.87 4.58
C ILE A 262 -24.96 -19.39 4.13
N ASP A 263 -25.08 -18.12 3.76
CA ASP A 263 -26.29 -17.55 3.13
C ASP A 263 -26.38 -17.80 1.61
N GLU A 264 -25.36 -18.44 1.01
CA GLU A 264 -25.33 -18.80 -0.41
C GLU A 264 -25.39 -17.58 -1.36
N TYR A 265 -24.82 -16.45 -0.94
CA TYR A 265 -24.63 -15.27 -1.78
C TYR A 265 -23.38 -15.32 -2.65
N HIS A 266 -22.30 -15.92 -2.16
CA HIS A 266 -21.02 -15.99 -2.87
C HIS A 266 -20.38 -17.37 -2.77
N ASN A 267 -19.64 -17.74 -3.83
CA ASN A 267 -18.77 -18.90 -3.79
C ASN A 267 -17.51 -18.57 -2.97
N TRP A 268 -16.89 -19.58 -2.36
CA TRP A 268 -15.67 -19.40 -1.55
C TRP A 268 -14.52 -18.70 -2.32
N TYR A 269 -14.44 -18.88 -3.64
CA TYR A 269 -13.43 -18.24 -4.49
C TYR A 269 -13.72 -16.75 -4.74
N ASP A 270 -14.99 -16.33 -4.75
CA ASP A 270 -15.40 -14.92 -4.83
C ASP A 270 -14.96 -14.18 -3.56
N CYS A 271 -15.16 -14.84 -2.40
CA CYS A 271 -14.71 -14.37 -1.10
C CYS A 271 -13.18 -14.31 -1.01
N LEU A 272 -12.46 -15.34 -1.48
CA LEU A 272 -10.99 -15.36 -1.48
C LEU A 272 -10.40 -14.28 -2.40
N ALA A 273 -10.95 -14.09 -3.60
CA ALA A 273 -10.49 -13.04 -4.51
C ALA A 273 -10.70 -11.65 -3.92
N GLY A 274 -11.87 -11.40 -3.30
CA GLY A 274 -12.11 -10.15 -2.57
C GLY A 274 -11.14 -9.94 -1.41
N ALA A 275 -10.86 -11.00 -0.63
CA ALA A 275 -9.90 -10.94 0.48
C ALA A 275 -8.48 -10.59 0.01
N ILE A 276 -8.05 -11.12 -1.14
CA ILE A 276 -6.76 -10.79 -1.76
C ILE A 276 -6.73 -9.31 -2.18
N ILE A 277 -7.76 -8.83 -2.88
CA ILE A 277 -7.87 -7.42 -3.32
C ILE A 277 -7.79 -6.47 -2.11
N GLY A 278 -8.62 -6.70 -1.10
CA GLY A 278 -8.65 -5.89 0.11
C GLY A 278 -7.30 -5.89 0.85
N THR A 279 -6.67 -7.07 0.97
CA THR A 279 -5.35 -7.21 1.59
C THR A 279 -4.27 -6.43 0.84
N VAL A 280 -4.21 -6.54 -0.50
CA VAL A 280 -3.21 -5.84 -1.33
C VAL A 280 -3.37 -4.31 -1.21
N MET A 281 -4.60 -3.80 -1.23
CA MET A 281 -4.85 -2.37 -1.07
C MET A 281 -4.56 -1.87 0.34
N ALA A 282 -4.81 -2.67 1.37
CA ALA A 282 -4.46 -2.36 2.76
C ALA A 282 -2.94 -2.25 2.95
N PHE A 283 -2.18 -3.20 2.44
CA PHE A 283 -0.72 -3.18 2.49
C PHE A 283 -0.13 -1.98 1.75
N SER A 284 -0.64 -1.72 0.53
CA SER A 284 -0.22 -0.60 -0.30
C SER A 284 -0.50 0.74 0.37
N SER A 285 -1.76 0.94 0.82
CA SER A 285 -2.20 2.17 1.46
C SER A 285 -1.51 2.40 2.80
N TYR A 286 -1.29 1.36 3.60
CA TYR A 286 -0.54 1.46 4.85
C TYR A 286 0.89 1.94 4.58
N ARG A 287 1.57 1.35 3.59
CA ARG A 287 2.94 1.76 3.22
C ARG A 287 3.02 3.15 2.58
N MET A 288 1.94 3.65 1.97
CA MET A 288 1.87 5.03 1.47
C MET A 288 1.87 6.06 2.61
N VAL A 289 1.33 5.73 3.79
CA VAL A 289 1.18 6.68 4.92
C VAL A 289 2.09 6.38 6.13
N TYR A 290 2.71 5.19 6.20
CA TYR A 290 3.71 4.80 7.22
C TYR A 290 5.04 4.37 6.59
N ALA A 291 6.14 4.62 7.30
CA ALA A 291 7.49 4.45 6.75
C ALA A 291 7.85 3.00 6.38
N SER A 292 7.23 1.99 7.02
CA SER A 292 7.40 0.58 6.67
C SER A 292 6.19 -0.25 7.13
N ILE A 293 6.10 -1.50 6.67
CA ILE A 293 5.07 -2.45 7.12
C ILE A 293 5.62 -3.30 8.28
N TRP A 294 6.78 -3.92 8.07
CA TRP A 294 7.32 -4.95 8.96
C TRP A 294 8.53 -4.54 9.81
N ASP A 295 9.26 -3.49 9.44
CA ASP A 295 10.40 -3.05 10.26
C ASP A 295 9.89 -2.37 11.53
N TRP A 296 9.99 -3.08 12.65
CA TRP A 296 9.53 -2.64 13.96
C TRP A 296 10.15 -1.31 14.41
N ARG A 297 11.30 -0.90 13.86
CA ARG A 297 11.92 0.41 14.14
C ARG A 297 11.09 1.55 13.56
N THR A 298 10.49 1.35 12.38
CA THR A 298 9.93 2.43 11.54
C THR A 298 8.44 2.28 11.23
N ASN A 299 7.84 1.10 11.35
CA ASN A 299 6.47 0.82 10.90
C ASN A 299 5.37 1.68 11.55
N HIS A 300 5.67 2.26 12.70
CA HIS A 300 4.78 3.13 13.46
C HIS A 300 4.92 4.63 13.14
N ILE A 301 5.90 5.02 12.32
CA ILE A 301 6.24 6.41 12.00
C ILE A 301 5.36 6.87 10.83
N PRO A 302 4.42 7.81 11.03
CA PRO A 302 3.63 8.36 9.94
C PRO A 302 4.52 9.20 9.02
N LEU A 303 4.28 9.09 7.71
CA LEU A 303 5.04 9.82 6.70
C LEU A 303 4.59 11.28 6.58
N ASN A 304 5.54 12.12 6.15
CA ASN A 304 5.28 13.49 5.71
C ASN A 304 5.10 13.49 4.19
N ARG A 305 4.14 14.27 3.69
CA ARG A 305 3.83 14.38 2.24
C ARG A 305 4.85 15.20 1.47
N SER A 306 5.52 16.14 2.12
CA SER A 306 6.40 17.13 1.47
C SER A 306 7.88 16.89 1.74
N THR A 307 8.24 15.96 2.62
CA THR A 307 9.63 15.57 2.90
C THR A 307 9.75 14.05 2.91
N PRO A 308 10.69 13.46 2.18
CA PRO A 308 10.91 12.02 2.20
C PRO A 308 11.43 11.55 3.57
N PHE A 309 11.25 10.28 3.89
CA PHE A 309 11.65 9.69 5.18
C PHE A 309 13.16 9.39 5.19
N PRO A 310 13.97 9.96 6.13
CA PRO A 310 15.44 9.91 6.12
C PRO A 310 16.05 8.54 6.48
N GLY A 311 15.28 7.47 6.29
CA GLY A 311 15.72 6.09 6.47
C GLY A 311 16.06 5.70 7.91
N THR A 312 17.04 4.81 8.05
CA THR A 312 17.45 4.23 9.34
C THR A 312 18.94 4.38 9.63
N GLY A 313 19.73 4.93 8.70
CA GLY A 313 21.19 5.00 8.80
C GLY A 313 21.83 3.62 8.70
N ALA A 314 21.28 2.72 7.88
CA ALA A 314 21.82 1.38 7.67
C ALA A 314 22.91 1.35 6.58
N ASP A 315 23.87 0.44 6.71
CA ASP A 315 24.78 0.12 5.61
C ASP A 315 23.98 -0.32 4.38
N LEU A 316 24.39 0.15 3.19
CA LEU A 316 23.71 -0.08 1.91
C LEU A 316 22.29 0.50 1.79
N GLU A 317 21.90 1.49 2.62
CA GLU A 317 20.60 2.18 2.48
C GLU A 317 20.42 2.84 1.08
N ASP A 318 21.54 3.27 0.47
CA ASP A 318 21.62 3.81 -0.90
C ASP A 318 21.86 2.75 -2.00
N ALA A 319 21.82 1.46 -1.69
CA ALA A 319 22.04 0.37 -2.66
C ALA A 319 20.78 0.02 -3.48
N THR A 320 20.08 1.02 -4.01
CA THR A 320 18.87 0.87 -4.83
C THR A 320 19.17 0.84 -6.33
N PHE A 321 18.52 -0.06 -7.08
CA PHE A 321 18.63 -0.11 -8.55
C PHE A 321 18.16 1.19 -9.25
N THR A 322 17.24 1.94 -8.63
CA THR A 322 16.73 3.21 -9.15
C THR A 322 17.25 4.40 -8.33
N ARG A 323 17.45 5.54 -9.02
CA ARG A 323 17.91 6.81 -8.42
C ARG A 323 16.84 7.92 -8.39
N LYS A 324 15.56 7.57 -8.56
CA LYS A 324 14.45 8.54 -8.51
C LYS A 324 14.16 8.98 -7.08
N ALA A 325 13.61 10.19 -6.92
CA ALA A 325 13.21 10.79 -5.64
C ALA A 325 14.32 10.89 -4.56
N GLY A 326 15.60 10.87 -4.95
CA GLY A 326 16.74 10.94 -4.03
C GLY A 326 17.17 9.60 -3.43
N TRP A 327 16.61 8.47 -3.88
CA TRP A 327 17.07 7.15 -3.46
C TRP A 327 18.44 6.84 -4.08
N GLY A 328 19.38 6.32 -3.29
CA GLY A 328 20.63 5.82 -3.83
C GLY A 328 21.67 6.88 -4.16
N THR A 329 21.46 8.13 -3.73
CA THR A 329 22.48 9.18 -3.82
C THR A 329 23.15 9.34 -2.46
N GLU A 330 24.45 9.05 -2.39
CA GLU A 330 25.26 9.29 -1.19
C GLU A 330 25.01 10.71 -0.67
N GLY A 331 24.59 10.81 0.60
CA GLY A 331 24.24 12.07 1.25
C GLY A 331 22.75 12.23 1.59
N TYR A 332 21.87 11.30 1.19
CA TYR A 332 20.48 11.32 1.67
C TYR A 332 20.39 11.22 3.20
N SER A 333 21.27 10.42 3.81
CA SER A 333 21.41 10.22 5.27
C SER A 333 22.01 11.40 6.04
N ASP A 334 22.63 12.39 5.38
CA ASP A 334 23.36 13.49 6.05
C ASP A 334 22.60 14.83 6.02
N SER A 335 21.44 14.88 5.35
CA SER A 335 20.66 16.12 5.17
C SER A 335 19.70 16.46 6.33
N GLY A 336 20.27 16.58 7.53
CA GLY A 336 19.80 17.56 8.53
C GLY A 336 18.84 17.09 9.63
N PHE A 337 19.40 16.57 10.73
CA PHE A 337 19.23 17.14 12.09
C PHE A 337 20.37 16.61 12.99
N GLY A 338 20.99 17.50 13.77
CA GLY A 338 22.36 17.28 14.29
C GLY A 338 22.57 16.01 15.12
N ALA A 339 23.38 15.09 14.58
CA ALA A 339 23.98 14.00 15.34
C ALA A 339 25.09 14.54 16.25
N TYR A 340 24.85 14.58 17.56
CA TYR A 340 25.90 14.86 18.54
C TYR A 340 26.92 13.71 18.55
N GLY A 341 28.07 13.95 17.93
CA GLY A 341 29.36 13.37 18.31
C GLY A 341 29.52 11.85 18.20
N ARG A 342 29.97 11.37 17.05
CA ARG A 342 30.99 10.31 16.97
C ARG A 342 31.79 10.41 15.68
N GLY A 343 32.96 11.05 15.77
CA GLY A 343 33.90 11.10 14.65
C GLY A 343 34.66 9.78 14.52
N TYR A 344 34.57 9.18 13.33
CA TYR A 344 35.63 8.37 12.74
C TYR A 344 35.68 8.74 11.25
N GLY A 345 36.60 9.63 10.90
CA GLY A 345 36.75 10.07 9.51
C GLY A 345 37.57 9.07 8.70
N HIS A 346 37.07 8.69 7.53
CA HIS A 346 37.88 8.15 6.44
C HIS A 346 37.62 8.97 5.18
N GLY A 347 38.40 10.04 5.00
CA GLY A 347 38.39 10.83 3.77
C GLY A 347 39.23 10.15 2.68
N HIS A 348 38.60 9.69 1.61
CA HIS A 348 39.29 9.34 0.37
C HIS A 348 39.28 10.51 -0.61
N GLY A 349 40.18 11.46 -0.40
CA GLY A 349 40.45 12.54 -1.35
C GLY A 349 41.35 12.04 -2.49
N HIS A 350 40.81 11.89 -3.70
CA HIS A 350 41.62 11.75 -4.90
C HIS A 350 42.23 13.11 -5.29
N GLY A 351 43.56 13.21 -5.31
CA GLY A 351 44.28 14.37 -5.81
C GLY A 351 45.61 13.95 -6.44
N MET A 352 45.80 14.25 -7.73
CA MET A 352 47.09 14.10 -8.40
C MET A 352 48.01 15.27 -8.02
N GLY A 353 49.29 15.00 -7.78
CA GLY A 353 50.35 16.00 -7.57
C GLY A 353 51.72 15.34 -7.66
N GLN A 354 52.66 15.99 -8.36
CA GLN A 354 54.01 15.48 -8.63
C GLN A 354 54.98 15.72 -7.46
N GLY A 355 56.10 15.00 -7.43
CA GLY A 355 57.35 15.53 -6.86
C GLY A 355 58.10 14.65 -5.85
N GLU A 356 59.20 14.05 -6.32
CA GLU A 356 60.52 13.96 -5.64
C GLU A 356 60.70 13.20 -4.30
N ASP A 357 61.35 12.03 -4.44
CA ASP A 357 62.66 11.68 -3.85
C ASP A 357 62.89 11.19 -2.40
N ILE A 358 63.40 9.94 -2.38
CA ILE A 358 64.58 9.45 -1.64
C ILE A 358 64.50 9.39 -0.09
N ARG A 359 64.10 8.21 0.44
CA ARG A 359 65.06 7.28 1.10
C ARG A 359 64.51 5.90 1.54
N ASN A 360 65.23 4.85 1.12
CA ASN A 360 65.55 3.61 1.89
C ASN A 360 65.83 3.91 3.38
N LYS A 361 65.76 3.05 4.40
CA LYS A 361 65.70 1.58 4.66
C LYS A 361 65.50 1.46 6.20
N GLU A 362 65.15 0.39 6.90
CA GLU A 362 64.67 -0.99 6.65
C GLU A 362 64.08 -1.51 7.99
N TYR A 363 63.20 -2.53 8.01
CA TYR A 363 62.92 -3.29 9.25
C TYR A 363 62.77 -4.79 8.98
N HIS A 364 63.44 -5.59 9.81
CA HIS A 364 63.57 -7.03 9.65
C HIS A 364 62.43 -7.83 10.32
N ASN A 365 61.93 -8.80 9.56
CA ASN A 365 61.71 -10.21 9.95
C ASN A 365 60.72 -10.57 11.08
N GLY A 366 59.78 -11.48 10.80
CA GLY A 366 58.87 -12.04 11.81
C GLY A 366 57.67 -12.84 11.26
N THR A 367 57.90 -14.11 10.92
CA THR A 367 56.96 -15.25 10.79
C THR A 367 55.51 -15.04 11.30
N GLY A 368 54.42 -15.46 10.64
CA GLY A 368 54.29 -16.28 9.43
C GLY A 368 53.41 -17.53 9.64
N THR A 369 52.08 -17.41 9.53
CA THR A 369 51.14 -18.56 9.52
C THR A 369 50.01 -18.41 8.49
N SER A 370 50.15 -19.14 7.38
CA SER A 370 49.11 -19.68 6.48
C SER A 370 47.74 -18.95 6.35
N GLY A 371 47.58 -18.18 5.27
CA GLY A 371 46.26 -17.84 4.71
C GLY A 371 45.93 -18.68 3.47
N ILE A 372 44.71 -19.22 3.38
CA ILE A 372 44.21 -19.92 2.17
C ILE A 372 43.45 -18.92 1.31
N GLY A 373 43.97 -18.61 0.12
CA GLY A 373 43.28 -17.80 -0.88
C GLY A 373 42.59 -18.65 -1.95
N ARG A 374 41.40 -18.23 -2.39
CA ARG A 374 40.82 -18.64 -3.68
C ARG A 374 40.37 -17.39 -4.45
N LYS A 375 40.85 -17.28 -5.69
CA LYS A 375 40.53 -16.19 -6.63
C LYS A 375 39.18 -16.45 -7.34
N PRO A 376 38.49 -15.41 -7.85
CA PRO A 376 37.30 -15.55 -8.68
C PRO A 376 37.65 -16.01 -10.11
N VAL A 377 36.69 -16.64 -10.79
CA VAL A 377 36.78 -17.02 -12.21
C VAL A 377 35.95 -16.05 -13.04
N GLY A 378 36.53 -15.53 -14.13
CA GLY A 378 35.89 -14.60 -15.06
C GLY A 378 35.62 -15.21 -16.43
N ALA A 379 34.63 -14.62 -17.10
CA ALA A 379 34.12 -14.82 -18.47
C ALA A 379 35.01 -15.46 -19.55
N GLY A 380 34.37 -16.24 -20.42
CA GLY A 380 34.83 -16.56 -21.78
C GLY A 380 33.64 -16.57 -22.75
N ALA A 381 33.76 -15.86 -23.87
CA ALA A 381 32.69 -15.73 -24.88
C ALA A 381 32.70 -16.89 -25.89
N GLY A 382 31.56 -17.17 -26.51
CA GLY A 382 31.42 -18.18 -27.57
C GLY A 382 30.52 -17.69 -28.71
N HIS A 383 31.09 -17.54 -29.90
CA HIS A 383 30.36 -17.30 -31.15
C HIS A 383 29.77 -18.61 -31.67
N PHE A 384 28.54 -18.59 -32.17
CA PHE A 384 27.92 -19.71 -32.90
C PHE A 384 27.95 -19.45 -34.41
N ASN A 385 28.12 -20.53 -35.19
CA ASN A 385 27.73 -20.61 -36.60
C ASN A 385 27.37 -22.09 -36.95
N GLY A 386 26.58 -22.32 -38.00
CA GLY A 386 26.02 -23.63 -38.39
C GLY A 386 27.05 -24.69 -38.85
N ASP A 387 26.65 -25.90 -39.27
CA ASP A 387 25.32 -26.33 -39.74
C ASP A 387 25.00 -27.84 -39.54
N ALA A 388 23.72 -28.16 -39.80
CA ALA A 388 23.02 -29.45 -39.96
C ALA A 388 23.79 -30.78 -40.21
N ALA A 389 23.26 -31.90 -39.65
CA ALA A 389 22.68 -33.02 -40.43
C ALA A 389 22.08 -34.18 -39.57
N HIS A 390 20.88 -34.65 -39.96
CA HIS A 390 20.33 -36.02 -39.91
C HIS A 390 20.86 -37.12 -38.95
N MET A 391 19.98 -37.76 -38.17
CA MET A 391 19.26 -39.01 -38.55
C MET A 391 18.40 -39.60 -37.39
N VAL A 392 17.31 -40.28 -37.79
CA VAL A 392 16.33 -41.08 -36.99
C VAL A 392 15.39 -40.28 -36.09
#